data_AF-A0A939ZUH1-F1
#
_entry.id   AF-A0A939ZUH1-F1
#
_cell.length_a   1.000
_cell.length_b   1.000
_cell.length_c   1.000
_cell.angle_alpha   90.00
_cell.angle_beta   90.00
_cell.angle_gamma   90.00
#
_symmetry.space_group_name_H-M   'P 1'
#
loop_
_entity.id
_entity.type
_entity.pdbx_description
1 polymer ?
#
loop_
_entity_poly.entity_id
_entity_poly.type
_entity_poly.pdbx_seq_one_letter_code
_entity_poly.pdbx_strand_id
1 'polypeptide(L)'
;MTLLALWTLALASCFNDVAGTVVGDSYTFPETSSIAGTIKSQVYDDAGKSIASVDTWFLEGYEKVPFLRLSDVADIISKLNDRGWHLDDEKDSAGLWYYKSYGYNPHPDAPYKDDSLTFDPENQTISSDEFIRVLSYPSFITENGIGYSFFPKVASASNQSPAITLDNASQVKPKEKTVIKLGDYGMKMFVFDTTIFNSKNFLNYNENNKFEGYKNDLLIPFQALSSAFFFFSIATFNGRDYYIWLDPANNSNTASRAYDAGRESRSTRSQFMAEWNYRNLCMFFDLNYSLKTKRDLVNKDNIGPRINDSIFAHGYGFGLLSTDTAVYDTALAKFLMTYIDDGHTSYSEPSLYQPQSAVYDYKVLAYRSSGPRNAALDRTLDDLTERRKDAGGGEGVFYVKDENDDKKMAVIVFDGFVGADPGAGPWTETDLPKLAETNTYQFFKQAFAGIATSGVKNVVIDLSCNGGGACNQAFLALCFLEDPDKFYMGQWNVLDNSMTKFTASINDGTSTSLKKDKNFFVLTSEFSFSCGNYFPAVCKYQFHKDSIFVRNVGRQSGGGAANVKSAQTADGALFKTSCATQMCEFDANGNYICIDAGVPVDYEIE
;
A
#
# COMPACT_ATOMS: atom_id res chain seq x y z
N MET A 1 -0.72 9.97 -43.40
CA MET A 1 0.23 8.83 -43.32
C MET A 1 1.35 9.07 -42.31
N THR A 2 1.87 10.29 -42.17
CA THR A 2 2.92 10.65 -41.17
C THR A 2 2.48 10.56 -39.71
N LEU A 3 1.19 10.79 -39.39
CA LEU A 3 0.67 10.53 -38.04
C LEU A 3 0.59 9.04 -37.70
N LEU A 4 0.33 8.15 -38.66
CA LEU A 4 0.18 6.71 -38.40
C LEU A 4 1.53 6.03 -38.14
N ALA A 5 2.63 6.57 -38.69
CA ALA A 5 3.99 6.10 -38.42
C ALA A 5 4.44 6.43 -36.98
N LEU A 6 4.07 7.61 -36.45
CA LEU A 6 4.31 8.00 -35.06
C LEU A 6 3.58 7.09 -34.05
N TRP A 7 2.42 6.55 -34.44
CA TRP A 7 1.68 5.57 -33.62
C TRP A 7 2.42 4.23 -33.48
N THR A 8 3.16 3.77 -34.49
CA THR A 8 3.88 2.49 -34.44
C THR A 8 5.23 2.57 -33.72
N LEU A 9 5.85 3.76 -33.71
CA LEU A 9 7.18 3.98 -33.14
C LEU A 9 7.19 4.15 -31.61
N ALA A 10 6.14 4.73 -31.03
CA ALA A 10 6.00 4.85 -29.58
C ALA A 10 5.57 3.54 -28.90
N LEU A 11 4.86 2.65 -29.61
CA LEU A 11 4.49 1.32 -29.10
C LEU A 11 5.70 0.37 -28.95
N ALA A 12 6.84 0.67 -29.58
CA ALA A 12 8.04 -0.17 -29.56
C ALA A 12 9.08 0.23 -28.49
N SER A 13 8.95 1.38 -27.81
CA SER A 13 10.05 1.98 -27.03
C SER A 13 10.35 1.35 -25.67
N CYS A 14 9.75 0.20 -25.34
CA CYS A 14 10.07 -0.55 -24.13
C CYS A 14 10.39 -2.04 -24.37
N PHE A 15 10.52 -2.49 -25.63
CA PHE A 15 11.00 -3.85 -25.93
C PHE A 15 12.21 -3.84 -26.86
N ASN A 16 13.22 -4.60 -26.45
CA ASN A 16 14.47 -4.82 -27.16
C ASN A 16 14.41 -6.02 -28.14
N ASP A 17 13.23 -6.57 -28.43
CA ASP A 17 13.10 -7.91 -29.05
C ASP A 17 12.35 -7.96 -30.38
N VAL A 18 12.20 -6.86 -31.11
CA VAL A 18 11.76 -6.95 -32.52
C VAL A 18 12.72 -6.21 -33.44
N ALA A 19 13.36 -7.01 -34.30
CA ALA A 19 14.31 -6.62 -35.30
C ALA A 19 13.91 -5.36 -36.09
N GLY A 20 14.72 -4.32 -35.94
CA GLY A 20 15.05 -3.35 -36.98
C GLY A 20 13.91 -2.60 -37.66
N THR A 21 13.47 -1.47 -37.08
CA THR A 21 13.63 -0.14 -37.72
C THR A 21 13.30 0.97 -36.71
N VAL A 22 14.27 1.83 -36.49
CA VAL A 22 14.32 2.90 -35.49
C VAL A 22 13.74 4.19 -36.06
N VAL A 23 12.88 4.87 -35.29
CA VAL A 23 12.73 6.34 -35.26
C VAL A 23 12.17 6.73 -33.87
N GLY A 24 12.87 7.32 -32.92
CA GLY A 24 14.19 7.91 -32.93
C GLY A 24 15.19 7.15 -32.07
N ASP A 25 16.45 7.37 -32.40
CA ASP A 25 17.63 6.79 -31.81
C ASP A 25 17.65 6.92 -30.28
N SER A 26 17.77 5.75 -29.64
CA SER A 26 18.79 5.48 -28.63
C SER A 26 18.80 6.37 -27.39
N TYR A 27 17.90 6.11 -26.44
CA TYR A 27 18.37 6.03 -25.06
C TYR A 27 18.40 4.58 -24.59
N THR A 28 19.30 3.80 -25.17
CA THR A 28 19.88 2.68 -24.44
C THR A 28 20.66 3.29 -23.29
N PHE A 29 20.26 2.99 -22.06
CA PHE A 29 21.05 3.40 -20.91
C PHE A 29 22.51 2.99 -21.13
N PRO A 30 23.47 3.87 -20.81
CA PRO A 30 24.87 3.56 -20.99
C PRO A 30 25.16 2.18 -20.42
N GLU A 31 25.92 1.38 -21.18
CA GLU A 31 26.51 0.16 -20.62
C GLU A 31 27.59 0.50 -19.59
N THR A 32 28.06 1.76 -19.59
CA THR A 32 29.12 2.25 -18.74
C THR A 32 28.59 2.68 -17.37
N SER A 33 29.19 2.13 -16.31
CA SER A 33 28.97 2.46 -14.90
C SER A 33 29.87 3.60 -14.40
N SER A 34 30.38 4.46 -15.28
CA SER A 34 31.27 5.56 -14.88
C SER A 34 30.54 6.51 -13.93
N ILE A 35 31.20 6.85 -12.83
CA ILE A 35 30.65 7.77 -11.83
C ILE A 35 30.76 9.20 -12.40
N ALA A 36 29.62 9.82 -12.67
CA ALA A 36 29.52 11.23 -13.02
C ALA A 36 29.73 12.14 -11.80
N GLY A 37 29.35 11.66 -10.62
CA GLY A 37 29.59 12.37 -9.37
C GLY A 37 29.10 11.61 -8.15
N THR A 38 29.58 12.05 -6.98
CA THR A 38 29.18 11.51 -5.68
C THR A 38 28.89 12.68 -4.75
N ILE A 39 27.82 12.56 -3.96
CA ILE A 39 27.53 13.49 -2.86
C ILE A 39 27.34 12.72 -1.57
N LYS A 40 27.65 13.36 -0.44
CA LYS A 40 27.28 12.84 0.88
C LYS A 40 25.85 13.25 1.19
N SER A 41 24.98 12.27 1.36
CA SER A 41 23.56 12.48 1.68
C SER A 41 23.27 12.06 3.12
N GLN A 42 22.37 12.78 3.77
CA GLN A 42 21.74 12.34 5.01
C GLN A 42 20.49 11.54 4.69
N VAL A 43 20.15 10.62 5.58
CA VAL A 43 18.89 9.86 5.54
C VAL A 43 18.11 10.21 6.79
N TYR A 44 16.91 10.71 6.61
CA TYR A 44 16.02 11.14 7.69
C TYR A 44 14.84 10.18 7.84
N ASP A 45 14.45 9.91 9.08
CA ASP A 45 13.18 9.24 9.41
C ASP A 45 11.99 10.22 9.34
N ASP A 46 10.80 9.73 9.68
CA ASP A 46 9.54 10.48 9.68
C ASP A 46 9.54 11.65 10.68
N ALA A 47 10.27 11.53 11.79
CA ALA A 47 10.49 12.59 12.77
C ALA A 47 11.48 13.66 12.30
N GLY A 48 12.14 13.46 11.15
CA GLY A 48 13.19 14.33 10.64
C GLY A 48 14.53 14.16 11.36
N LYS A 49 14.73 13.06 12.09
CA LYS A 49 16.00 12.71 12.72
C LYS A 49 16.89 12.01 11.69
N SER A 50 18.15 12.42 11.60
CA SER A 50 19.13 11.71 10.77
C SER A 50 19.43 10.34 11.38
N ILE A 51 19.25 9.29 10.59
CA ILE A 51 19.49 7.89 10.97
C ILE A 51 20.71 7.30 10.25
N ALA A 52 21.10 7.87 9.12
CA ALA A 52 22.28 7.42 8.36
C ALA A 52 22.89 8.56 7.54
N SER A 53 24.15 8.38 7.16
CA SER A 53 24.83 9.23 6.19
C SER A 53 25.49 8.35 5.14
N VAL A 54 25.02 8.47 3.90
CA VAL A 54 25.36 7.57 2.79
C VAL A 54 26.02 8.33 1.66
N ASP A 55 26.79 7.63 0.84
CA ASP A 55 27.30 8.18 -0.40
C ASP A 55 26.25 7.93 -1.50
N THR A 56 25.75 9.02 -2.09
CA THR A 56 24.84 8.96 -3.24
C THR A 56 25.65 9.10 -4.50
N TRP A 57 25.49 8.12 -5.38
CA TRP A 57 26.23 8.03 -6.63
C TRP A 57 25.33 8.44 -7.79
N PHE A 58 25.90 9.22 -8.71
CA PHE A 58 25.31 9.55 -10.00
C PHE A 58 26.22 8.98 -11.08
N LEU A 59 25.64 8.23 -12.01
CA LEU A 59 26.38 7.60 -13.09
C LEU A 59 26.28 8.44 -14.37
N GLU A 60 27.27 8.37 -15.24
CA GLU A 60 27.20 8.96 -16.58
C GLU A 60 26.02 8.36 -17.34
N GLY A 61 25.27 9.21 -18.02
CA GLY A 61 23.96 8.95 -18.61
C GLY A 61 22.86 8.53 -17.63
N TYR A 62 23.08 8.65 -16.32
CA TYR A 62 22.07 8.62 -15.26
C TYR A 62 22.12 9.88 -14.39
N GLU A 63 22.60 11.00 -14.94
CA GLU A 63 22.80 12.23 -14.19
C GLU A 63 21.44 12.69 -13.65
N LYS A 64 21.28 12.71 -12.31
CA LYS A 64 20.06 12.99 -11.52
C LYS A 64 19.26 11.79 -11.01
N VAL A 65 19.58 10.55 -11.40
CA VAL A 65 19.03 9.36 -10.74
C VAL A 65 19.95 8.97 -9.59
N PRO A 66 19.48 8.98 -8.33
CA PRO A 66 20.29 8.58 -7.18
C PRO A 66 20.50 7.06 -7.15
N PHE A 67 21.76 6.64 -7.09
CA PHE A 67 22.15 5.27 -6.79
C PHE A 67 22.69 5.17 -5.37
N LEU A 68 22.27 4.11 -4.66
CA LEU A 68 22.80 3.73 -3.36
C LEU A 68 23.46 2.37 -3.45
N ARG A 69 24.42 2.14 -2.56
CA ARG A 69 24.96 0.81 -2.33
C ARG A 69 23.93 -0.06 -1.62
N LEU A 70 23.87 -1.34 -1.98
CA LEU A 70 22.97 -2.30 -1.34
C LEU A 70 23.27 -2.44 0.16
N SER A 71 24.55 -2.35 0.56
CA SER A 71 24.94 -2.34 1.98
C SER A 71 24.43 -1.13 2.76
N ASP A 72 24.47 0.06 2.15
CA ASP A 72 23.91 1.27 2.78
C ASP A 72 22.40 1.13 2.97
N VAL A 73 21.72 0.52 2.00
CA VAL A 73 20.26 0.28 2.06
C VAL A 73 19.91 -0.74 3.15
N ALA A 74 20.67 -1.83 3.26
CA ALA A 74 20.50 -2.81 4.33
C ALA A 74 20.69 -2.18 5.71
N ASP A 75 21.71 -1.33 5.89
CA ASP A 75 21.95 -0.58 7.12
C ASP A 75 20.79 0.37 7.45
N ILE A 76 20.31 1.15 6.47
CA ILE A 76 19.13 2.02 6.64
C ILE A 76 17.91 1.21 7.10
N ILE A 77 17.59 0.11 6.43
CA ILE A 77 16.42 -0.73 6.75
C ILE A 77 16.56 -1.34 8.15
N SER A 78 17.76 -1.77 8.55
CA SER A 78 18.01 -2.33 9.88
C SER A 78 17.73 -1.32 10.99
N LYS A 79 18.12 -0.05 10.79
CA LYS A 79 17.93 1.06 11.73
C LYS A 79 16.48 1.53 11.83
N LEU A 80 15.72 1.42 10.73
CA LEU A 80 14.31 1.79 10.71
C LEU A 80 13.43 0.77 11.44
N ASN A 81 13.78 -0.51 11.37
CA ASN A 81 12.89 -1.58 11.81
C ASN A 81 13.22 -2.14 13.20
N ASP A 82 14.34 -1.79 13.83
CA ASP A 82 14.90 -2.52 15.00
C ASP A 82 15.06 -4.04 14.75
N ARG A 83 15.04 -4.49 13.48
CA ARG A 83 15.13 -5.90 13.09
C ARG A 83 16.45 -6.14 12.36
N GLY A 84 17.21 -7.14 12.80
CA GLY A 84 18.57 -7.47 12.32
C GLY A 84 18.61 -7.99 10.88
N TRP A 85 18.48 -7.11 9.90
CA TRP A 85 18.80 -7.38 8.50
C TRP A 85 20.32 -7.56 8.36
N HIS A 86 20.74 -8.60 7.63
CA HIS A 86 22.16 -8.88 7.38
C HIS A 86 22.39 -9.20 5.90
N LEU A 87 23.53 -8.74 5.39
CA LEU A 87 24.05 -9.14 4.08
C LEU A 87 24.91 -10.39 4.26
N ASP A 88 24.74 -11.35 3.37
CA ASP A 88 25.58 -12.54 3.30
C ASP A 88 26.09 -12.71 1.86
N ASP A 89 27.41 -12.86 1.75
CA ASP A 89 28.16 -12.91 0.50
C ASP A 89 28.50 -14.37 0.10
N GLU A 90 28.05 -15.38 0.85
CA GLU A 90 28.46 -16.79 0.67
C GLU A 90 27.89 -17.52 -0.57
N LYS A 91 27.02 -16.89 -1.37
CA LYS A 91 26.44 -17.49 -2.60
C LYS A 91 26.80 -16.66 -3.83
N ASP A 92 26.83 -17.26 -5.02
CA ASP A 92 27.16 -16.62 -6.33
C ASP A 92 26.22 -15.44 -6.74
N SER A 93 25.44 -14.91 -5.81
CA SER A 93 24.46 -13.82 -5.91
C SER A 93 24.51 -12.98 -4.63
N ALA A 94 24.46 -11.65 -4.73
CA ALA A 94 24.30 -10.80 -3.54
C ALA A 94 22.94 -11.12 -2.88
N GLY A 95 22.99 -11.65 -1.66
CA GLY A 95 21.82 -12.04 -0.88
C GLY A 95 21.57 -11.07 0.26
N LEU A 96 20.40 -10.45 0.29
CA LEU A 96 19.91 -9.78 1.50
C LEU A 96 19.02 -10.76 2.26
N TRP A 97 19.42 -11.08 3.48
CA TRP A 97 18.69 -12.01 4.35
C TRP A 97 18.04 -11.26 5.51
N TYR A 98 16.84 -11.70 5.85
CA TYR A 98 16.09 -11.17 6.97
C TYR A 98 15.80 -12.28 7.98
N TYR A 99 16.27 -12.10 9.20
CA TYR A 99 15.95 -12.99 10.31
C TYR A 99 14.70 -12.51 11.02
N LYS A 100 13.65 -13.33 10.97
CA LYS A 100 12.41 -13.09 11.72
C LYS A 100 12.65 -13.42 13.20
N SER A 101 12.89 -12.42 14.05
CA SER A 101 12.77 -12.62 15.51
C SER A 101 11.30 -12.72 15.87
N TYR A 102 10.86 -13.87 16.38
CA TYR A 102 9.57 -13.99 17.06
C TYR A 102 9.76 -13.53 18.51
N GLY A 103 9.32 -12.33 18.87
CA GLY A 103 9.30 -11.84 20.24
C GLY A 103 10.62 -11.28 20.81
N TYR A 104 10.47 -10.59 21.95
CA TYR A 104 11.49 -9.85 22.73
C TYR A 104 12.62 -10.69 23.34
N ASN A 105 12.74 -11.97 22.97
CA ASN A 105 13.82 -12.86 23.37
C ASN A 105 14.02 -13.87 22.22
N PRO A 106 15.02 -13.68 21.34
CA PRO A 106 15.33 -14.68 20.33
C PRO A 106 15.68 -15.98 21.06
N HIS A 107 14.82 -16.99 20.96
CA HIS A 107 15.17 -18.32 21.43
C HIS A 107 16.30 -18.81 20.51
N PRO A 108 17.50 -19.11 21.03
CA PRO A 108 18.68 -19.41 20.20
C PRO A 108 18.53 -20.67 19.32
N ASP A 109 17.47 -21.45 19.52
CA ASP A 109 17.23 -22.75 18.89
C ASP A 109 16.01 -22.78 17.95
N ALA A 110 15.31 -21.65 17.75
CA ALA A 110 14.25 -21.60 16.74
C ALA A 110 14.90 -21.65 15.35
N PRO A 111 14.54 -22.59 14.46
CA PRO A 111 15.10 -22.65 13.11
C PRO A 111 14.67 -21.37 12.39
N TYR A 112 15.63 -20.46 12.19
CA TYR A 112 15.45 -19.33 11.30
C TYR A 112 15.08 -19.89 9.94
N LYS A 113 13.90 -19.52 9.45
CA LYS A 113 13.53 -19.81 8.08
C LYS A 113 14.11 -18.68 7.26
N ASP A 114 15.17 -18.98 6.53
CA ASP A 114 15.94 -17.98 5.78
C ASP A 114 15.14 -17.50 4.57
N ASP A 115 14.46 -16.36 4.71
CA ASP A 115 13.87 -15.67 3.57
C ASP A 115 14.98 -14.78 2.93
N SER A 116 15.30 -15.02 1.66
CA SER A 116 16.28 -14.22 0.91
C SER A 116 15.64 -13.35 -0.17
N LEU A 117 16.27 -12.20 -0.37
CA LEU A 117 16.20 -11.44 -1.60
C LEU A 117 17.52 -11.63 -2.34
N THR A 118 17.42 -12.19 -3.54
CA THR A 118 18.55 -12.44 -4.43
C THR A 118 18.61 -11.34 -5.48
N PHE A 119 19.74 -10.65 -5.57
CA PHE A 119 20.02 -9.68 -6.61
C PHE A 119 20.99 -10.28 -7.63
N ASP A 120 20.58 -10.21 -8.89
CA ASP A 120 21.34 -10.71 -10.02
C ASP A 120 21.54 -9.56 -11.02
N PRO A 121 22.65 -8.81 -10.93
CA PRO A 121 22.97 -7.74 -11.86
C PRO A 121 23.41 -8.23 -13.24
N GLU A 122 23.72 -9.51 -13.45
CA GLU A 122 23.96 -10.03 -14.81
C GLU A 122 22.63 -10.11 -15.57
N ASN A 123 21.63 -10.76 -14.96
CA ASN A 123 20.30 -10.89 -15.54
C ASN A 123 19.39 -9.69 -15.24
N GLN A 124 19.88 -8.71 -14.48
CA GLN A 124 19.12 -7.55 -14.00
C GLN A 124 17.82 -7.96 -13.32
N THR A 125 17.91 -8.94 -12.42
CA THR A 125 16.75 -9.46 -11.69
C THR A 125 16.86 -9.30 -10.19
N ILE A 126 15.73 -9.03 -9.56
CA ILE A 126 15.52 -9.15 -8.12
C ILE A 126 14.55 -10.30 -7.93
N SER A 127 14.92 -11.29 -7.12
CA SER A 127 14.05 -12.44 -6.89
C SER A 127 13.96 -12.78 -5.42
N SER A 128 12.86 -13.39 -5.01
CA SER A 128 12.72 -13.89 -3.65
C SER A 128 11.77 -15.06 -3.61
N ASP A 129 12.13 -16.02 -2.76
CA ASP A 129 11.37 -17.23 -2.50
C ASP A 129 10.11 -16.94 -1.67
N GLU A 130 10.17 -15.89 -0.84
CA GLU A 130 9.07 -15.38 -0.05
C GLU A 130 9.03 -13.83 -0.16
N PHE A 131 9.11 -13.29 -1.39
CA PHE A 131 9.11 -11.84 -1.71
C PHE A 131 8.07 -11.06 -0.90
N ILE A 132 6.99 -11.77 -0.61
CA ILE A 132 5.79 -11.30 0.03
C ILE A 132 5.87 -11.34 1.55
N ARG A 133 6.67 -12.17 2.22
CA ARG A 133 6.84 -12.01 3.68
C ARG A 133 7.65 -10.77 4.03
N VAL A 134 8.57 -10.33 3.20
CA VAL A 134 9.30 -9.07 3.44
C VAL A 134 8.40 -7.84 3.23
N LEU A 135 7.48 -7.88 2.25
CA LEU A 135 6.69 -6.71 1.85
C LEU A 135 5.26 -6.70 2.34
N SER A 136 4.66 -7.87 2.54
CA SER A 136 3.25 -8.03 2.90
C SER A 136 3.03 -8.50 4.33
N TYR A 137 4.07 -8.86 5.09
CA TYR A 137 3.85 -8.99 6.53
C TYR A 137 3.50 -7.60 7.03
N PRO A 138 2.31 -7.44 7.60
CA PRO A 138 2.07 -6.31 8.46
C PRO A 138 2.93 -6.60 9.69
N SER A 139 4.21 -6.22 9.66
CA SER A 139 4.99 -6.00 10.87
C SER A 139 4.34 -4.94 11.78
N PHE A 140 3.25 -4.32 11.32
CA PHE A 140 2.30 -3.50 12.06
C PHE A 140 1.16 -4.25 12.77
N ILE A 141 0.90 -5.53 12.49
CA ILE A 141 -0.22 -6.25 13.13
C ILE A 141 0.25 -7.28 14.17
N THR A 142 1.53 -7.66 14.18
CA THR A 142 2.03 -8.62 15.18
C THR A 142 3.13 -8.00 16.05
N GLU A 143 2.81 -7.85 17.33
CA GLU A 143 3.68 -7.73 18.52
C GLU A 143 3.80 -6.37 19.24
N ASN A 144 3.37 -5.26 18.65
CA ASN A 144 2.96 -4.08 19.41
C ASN A 144 1.82 -3.46 18.61
N GLY A 145 0.57 -3.69 19.04
CA GLY A 145 -0.58 -3.04 18.42
C GLY A 145 -0.27 -1.56 18.20
N ILE A 146 -0.69 -1.01 17.05
CA ILE A 146 -0.48 0.36 16.54
C ILE A 146 0.07 0.26 15.11
N GLY A 147 -0.80 0.45 14.11
CA GLY A 147 -0.35 1.08 12.87
C GLY A 147 0.28 2.40 13.27
N TYR A 148 1.55 2.64 12.95
CA TYR A 148 2.25 3.84 13.41
C TYR A 148 1.63 5.08 12.78
N SER A 149 0.64 5.62 13.48
CA SER A 149 0.34 7.02 13.63
C SER A 149 -0.15 7.15 15.08
N PHE A 150 0.51 7.97 15.90
CA PHE A 150 0.07 8.46 17.23
C PHE A 150 0.59 7.87 18.56
N PHE A 151 1.79 7.28 18.64
CA PHE A 151 2.32 6.92 19.98
C PHE A 151 3.81 7.22 20.17
N PRO A 152 4.18 8.22 20.99
CA PRO A 152 5.48 8.19 21.66
C PRO A 152 5.47 7.05 22.68
N LYS A 153 6.56 6.27 22.72
CA LYS A 153 6.91 5.26 23.75
C LYS A 153 6.18 5.47 25.08
N VAL A 154 5.11 4.73 25.34
CA VAL A 154 4.60 4.55 26.70
C VAL A 154 5.35 3.37 27.30
N ALA A 155 6.51 3.68 27.89
CA ALA A 155 7.08 2.82 28.90
C ALA A 155 6.06 2.65 30.02
N SER A 156 5.73 1.40 30.34
CA SER A 156 5.22 0.97 31.65
C SER A 156 4.14 1.86 32.28
N ALA A 157 2.87 1.70 31.88
CA ALA A 157 1.76 2.04 32.74
C ALA A 157 0.56 1.12 32.45
N SER A 158 0.07 0.51 33.51
CA SER A 158 -1.12 -0.33 33.60
C SER A 158 -2.35 0.30 32.95
N ASN A 159 -2.76 -0.21 31.78
CA ASN A 159 -4.14 -0.57 31.42
C ASN A 159 -4.17 -1.00 29.94
N GLN A 160 -4.56 -2.25 29.74
CA GLN A 160 -4.43 -3.04 28.51
C GLN A 160 -5.27 -2.46 27.36
N SER A 161 -4.62 -2.04 26.28
CA SER A 161 -5.25 -2.15 24.95
C SER A 161 -5.24 -3.63 24.56
N PRO A 162 -6.34 -4.19 24.01
CA PRO A 162 -6.34 -5.57 23.55
C PRO A 162 -5.25 -5.75 22.49
N ALA A 163 -4.28 -6.62 22.77
CA ALA A 163 -3.36 -7.09 21.75
C ALA A 163 -4.13 -8.07 20.86
N ILE A 164 -4.21 -7.76 19.57
CA ILE A 164 -4.53 -8.76 18.54
C ILE A 164 -3.26 -9.58 18.36
N THR A 165 -3.30 -10.86 18.73
CA THR A 165 -2.32 -11.82 18.21
C THR A 165 -2.92 -12.42 16.96
N LEU A 166 -2.30 -12.17 15.80
CA LEU A 166 -2.64 -12.92 14.59
C LEU A 166 -2.04 -14.32 14.70
N ASP A 167 -2.86 -15.29 15.04
CA ASP A 167 -2.44 -16.69 15.14
C ASP A 167 -2.37 -17.34 13.75
N ASN A 168 -1.28 -18.07 13.50
CA ASN A 168 -1.06 -19.03 12.41
C ASN A 168 -1.66 -18.68 11.03
N ALA A 169 -0.84 -18.07 10.16
CA ALA A 169 -1.09 -18.07 8.72
C ALA A 169 -0.99 -19.50 8.16
N SER A 170 -2.13 -20.15 7.92
CA SER A 170 -2.18 -21.35 7.07
C SER A 170 -2.05 -20.93 5.61
N GLN A 171 -0.81 -20.93 5.10
CA GLN A 171 -0.54 -20.59 3.71
C GLN A 171 -0.81 -21.78 2.80
N VAL A 172 -1.58 -21.56 1.73
CA VAL A 172 -1.48 -22.40 0.52
C VAL A 172 -0.21 -21.96 -0.19
N LYS A 173 0.84 -22.80 -0.16
CA LYS A 173 2.21 -22.50 -0.60
C LYS A 173 2.26 -21.72 -1.93
N PRO A 174 3.16 -20.72 -2.07
CA PRO A 174 3.49 -20.17 -3.38
C PRO A 174 4.05 -21.28 -4.27
N LYS A 175 3.59 -21.37 -5.52
CA LYS A 175 4.04 -22.41 -6.46
C LYS A 175 5.38 -22.06 -7.14
N GLU A 176 5.80 -20.80 -7.18
CA GLU A 176 7.00 -20.35 -7.93
C GLU A 176 7.68 -19.14 -7.28
N LYS A 177 9.00 -19.03 -7.47
CA LYS A 177 9.82 -17.87 -7.05
C LYS A 177 9.34 -16.60 -7.75
N THR A 178 9.12 -15.51 -7.01
CA THR A 178 8.81 -14.21 -7.65
C THR A 178 10.10 -13.62 -8.22
N VAL A 179 10.10 -13.26 -9.50
CA VAL A 179 11.24 -12.66 -10.20
C VAL A 179 10.82 -11.35 -10.85
N ILE A 180 11.43 -10.26 -10.41
CA ILE A 180 11.33 -8.94 -11.02
C ILE A 180 12.51 -8.78 -11.98
N LYS A 181 12.23 -8.65 -13.27
CA LYS A 181 13.23 -8.34 -14.29
C LYS A 181 13.32 -6.82 -14.46
N LEU A 182 14.30 -6.17 -13.85
CA LEU A 182 14.54 -4.74 -13.99
C LEU A 182 14.84 -4.35 -15.44
N GLY A 183 15.52 -5.25 -16.16
CA GLY A 183 15.81 -5.10 -17.60
C GLY A 183 14.56 -4.91 -18.46
N ASP A 184 13.42 -5.51 -18.09
CA ASP A 184 12.15 -5.35 -18.81
C ASP A 184 11.61 -3.92 -18.79
N TYR A 185 12.10 -3.09 -17.85
CA TYR A 185 11.77 -1.68 -17.72
C TYR A 185 12.94 -0.78 -18.15
N GLY A 186 14.05 -1.35 -18.62
CA GLY A 186 15.30 -0.63 -18.92
C GLY A 186 16.07 -0.21 -17.67
N MET A 187 15.75 -0.72 -16.49
CA MET A 187 16.47 -0.40 -15.27
C MET A 187 17.69 -1.29 -15.10
N LYS A 188 18.78 -0.74 -14.55
CA LYS A 188 20.03 -1.46 -14.33
C LYS A 188 20.58 -1.30 -12.91
N MET A 189 21.14 -2.39 -12.39
CA MET A 189 22.00 -2.49 -11.22
C MET A 189 23.45 -2.64 -11.71
N PHE A 190 24.39 -2.10 -10.94
CA PHE A 190 25.81 -2.13 -11.29
C PHE A 190 26.62 -2.74 -10.16
N VAL A 191 27.60 -3.57 -10.50
CA VAL A 191 28.58 -4.06 -9.52
C VAL A 191 29.50 -2.93 -9.09
N PHE A 192 29.71 -2.78 -7.79
CA PHE A 192 30.48 -1.70 -7.18
C PHE A 192 31.80 -2.21 -6.61
N ASP A 193 32.89 -2.03 -7.36
CA ASP A 193 34.26 -2.38 -6.91
C ASP A 193 35.14 -1.13 -6.73
N THR A 194 35.36 -0.72 -5.48
CA THR A 194 36.20 0.46 -5.14
C THR A 194 37.66 0.36 -5.58
N THR A 195 38.20 -0.83 -5.84
CA THR A 195 39.60 -1.02 -6.27
C THR A 195 39.78 -0.85 -7.78
N ILE A 196 38.71 -0.96 -8.57
CA ILE A 196 38.75 -0.91 -10.04
C ILE A 196 38.32 0.47 -10.60
N PHE A 197 37.61 1.31 -9.82
CA PHE A 197 37.12 2.64 -10.26
C PHE A 197 38.19 3.67 -10.65
N ASN A 198 39.47 3.36 -10.51
CA ASN A 198 40.58 4.16 -11.06
C ASN A 198 41.10 3.67 -12.43
N SER A 199 40.50 2.65 -13.06
CA SER A 199 40.95 2.12 -14.36
C SER A 199 39.79 1.86 -15.33
N LYS A 200 39.95 2.30 -16.59
CA LYS A 200 38.90 2.44 -17.61
C LYS A 200 38.39 1.13 -18.27
N ASN A 201 38.47 -0.04 -17.64
CA ASN A 201 37.97 -1.29 -18.24
C ASN A 201 37.27 -2.15 -17.19
N PHE A 202 35.99 -2.49 -17.40
CA PHE A 202 35.15 -3.21 -16.44
C PHE A 202 34.40 -4.37 -17.08
N LEU A 203 35.02 -5.55 -17.11
CA LEU A 203 34.42 -6.88 -16.96
C LEU A 203 35.59 -7.83 -16.65
N ASN A 204 35.80 -8.22 -15.38
CA ASN A 204 36.81 -9.22 -15.04
C ASN A 204 36.19 -10.61 -15.18
N TYR A 205 36.38 -11.20 -16.37
CA TYR A 205 36.23 -12.64 -16.56
C TYR A 205 37.58 -13.30 -16.32
N ASN A 206 37.61 -14.44 -15.64
CA ASN A 206 38.81 -15.27 -15.66
C ASN A 206 39.04 -15.82 -17.08
N GLU A 207 40.20 -16.43 -17.29
CA GLU A 207 40.64 -17.05 -18.55
C GLU A 207 39.69 -18.15 -19.10
N ASN A 208 38.62 -18.49 -18.36
CA ASN A 208 37.57 -19.43 -18.74
C ASN A 208 36.16 -18.80 -18.89
N ASN A 209 36.02 -17.47 -18.93
CA ASN A 209 34.73 -16.76 -19.02
C ASN A 209 33.71 -17.14 -17.92
N LYS A 210 34.17 -17.56 -16.74
CA LYS A 210 33.28 -17.78 -15.58
C LYS A 210 33.27 -16.55 -14.68
N PHE A 211 32.06 -16.11 -14.34
CA PHE A 211 31.77 -15.12 -13.31
C PHE A 211 32.22 -15.67 -11.95
N GLU A 212 33.16 -14.99 -11.28
CA GLU A 212 33.52 -15.26 -9.88
C GLU A 212 32.65 -14.34 -9.01
N GLY A 213 31.87 -14.89 -8.08
CA GLY A 213 30.82 -14.18 -7.30
C GLY A 213 31.23 -12.86 -6.61
N TYR A 214 30.25 -12.19 -6.02
CA TYR A 214 30.36 -10.80 -5.55
C TYR A 214 31.27 -10.64 -4.31
N LYS A 215 32.54 -10.26 -4.52
CA LYS A 215 33.39 -9.61 -3.50
C LYS A 215 33.07 -8.11 -3.29
N ASN A 216 32.07 -7.61 -4.02
CA ASN A 216 31.83 -6.21 -4.33
C ASN A 216 30.35 -5.89 -4.18
N ASP A 217 30.04 -4.75 -3.55
CA ASP A 217 28.68 -4.23 -3.30
C ASP A 217 27.90 -3.98 -4.60
N LEU A 218 26.62 -3.62 -4.54
CA LEU A 218 25.81 -3.27 -5.72
C LEU A 218 25.32 -1.83 -5.65
N LEU A 219 25.50 -1.06 -6.73
CA LEU A 219 24.79 0.19 -6.93
C LEU A 219 23.42 -0.09 -7.54
N ILE A 220 22.38 0.34 -6.83
CA ILE A 220 20.98 0.14 -7.23
C ILE A 220 20.29 1.51 -7.28
N PRO A 221 19.47 1.78 -8.32
CA PRO A 221 18.64 2.97 -8.37
C PRO A 221 17.69 3.02 -7.16
N PHE A 222 17.77 4.09 -6.37
CA PHE A 222 17.01 4.21 -5.13
C PHE A 222 15.50 4.06 -5.35
N GLN A 223 14.96 4.55 -6.47
CA GLN A 223 13.52 4.45 -6.74
C GLN A 223 13.05 3.01 -7.01
N ALA A 224 13.91 2.18 -7.61
CA ALA A 224 13.63 0.77 -7.80
C ALA A 224 13.57 0.06 -6.45
N LEU A 225 14.48 0.43 -5.54
CA LEU A 225 14.45 -0.04 -4.15
C LEU A 225 13.21 0.47 -3.42
N SER A 226 12.87 1.75 -3.55
CA SER A 226 11.64 2.35 -2.97
C SER A 226 10.41 1.53 -3.35
N SER A 227 10.27 1.22 -4.64
CA SER A 227 9.15 0.43 -5.17
C SER A 227 9.13 -1.03 -4.67
N ALA A 228 10.33 -1.62 -4.53
CA ALA A 228 10.50 -3.03 -4.17
C ALA A 228 10.55 -3.30 -2.66
N PHE A 229 10.98 -2.36 -1.80
CA PHE A 229 11.28 -2.59 -0.37
C PHE A 229 10.38 -1.81 0.58
N PHE A 230 9.89 -0.63 0.19
CA PHE A 230 9.16 0.26 1.10
C PHE A 230 7.66 0.14 0.82
N PHE A 231 7.03 -0.95 1.32
CA PHE A 231 5.63 -1.25 1.00
C PHE A 231 4.63 -0.28 1.64
N PHE A 232 4.83 0.07 2.92
CA PHE A 232 3.99 1.03 3.65
C PHE A 232 4.66 2.40 3.82
N SER A 233 5.93 2.51 3.46
CA SER A 233 6.70 3.73 3.63
C SER A 233 6.97 4.39 2.28
N ILE A 234 7.04 5.71 2.25
CA ILE A 234 7.52 6.42 1.08
C ILE A 234 8.95 6.84 1.37
N ALA A 235 9.89 6.29 0.61
CA ALA A 235 11.30 6.66 0.68
C ALA A 235 11.62 7.59 -0.50
N THR A 236 11.92 8.85 -0.22
CA THR A 236 12.06 9.95 -1.19
C THR A 236 13.47 10.54 -1.21
N PHE A 237 13.83 11.21 -2.32
CA PHE A 237 15.10 11.92 -2.47
C PHE A 237 14.84 13.31 -3.00
N ASN A 238 15.20 14.37 -2.26
CA ASN A 238 14.95 15.75 -2.68
C ASN A 238 16.05 16.34 -3.59
N GLY A 239 17.03 15.52 -3.97
CA GLY A 239 18.20 15.98 -4.72
C GLY A 239 19.47 16.16 -3.90
N ARG A 240 19.35 16.11 -2.57
CA ARG A 240 20.48 16.20 -1.64
C ARG A 240 20.42 15.09 -0.59
N ASP A 241 19.27 14.94 0.03
CA ASP A 241 19.06 14.04 1.17
C ASP A 241 17.85 13.12 0.92
N TYR A 242 17.82 12.02 1.66
CA TYR A 242 16.72 11.04 1.63
C TYR A 242 15.79 11.21 2.82
N TYR A 243 14.50 10.98 2.59
CA TYR A 243 13.47 11.06 3.62
C TYR A 243 12.61 9.81 3.54
N ILE A 244 12.46 9.13 4.67
CA ILE A 244 11.70 7.88 4.74
C ILE A 244 10.48 8.13 5.62
N TRP A 245 9.31 8.22 5.01
CA TRP A 245 8.05 8.40 5.71
C TRP A 245 7.44 7.04 5.98
N LEU A 246 7.48 6.62 7.25
CA LEU A 246 6.85 5.37 7.68
C LEU A 246 5.31 5.45 7.62
N ASP A 247 4.76 6.65 7.76
CA ASP A 247 3.34 6.94 7.61
C ASP A 247 3.07 8.11 6.64
N PRO A 248 2.78 7.80 5.37
CA PRO A 248 2.45 8.80 4.36
C PRO A 248 1.02 9.33 4.44
N ALA A 249 0.19 8.91 5.40
CA ALA A 249 -1.09 9.57 5.67
C ALA A 249 -0.91 10.86 6.50
N ASN A 250 0.26 11.07 7.10
CA ASN A 250 0.53 12.17 8.02
C ASN A 250 1.45 13.24 7.39
N ASN A 251 0.95 13.95 6.37
CA ASN A 251 1.67 14.99 5.61
C ASN A 251 2.04 16.26 6.42
N SER A 252 1.99 16.21 7.76
CA SER A 252 2.30 17.33 8.64
C SER A 252 3.70 17.26 9.26
N ASN A 253 4.46 16.19 8.99
CA ASN A 253 5.73 15.91 9.65
C ASN A 253 6.88 16.83 9.17
N THR A 254 7.88 16.99 10.03
CA THR A 254 9.11 17.76 9.79
C THR A 254 9.84 17.28 8.53
N ALA A 255 9.74 15.99 8.20
CA ALA A 255 10.33 15.37 7.02
C ALA A 255 9.69 15.84 5.70
N SER A 256 8.36 16.04 5.65
CA SER A 256 7.68 16.63 4.48
C SER A 256 8.14 18.07 4.24
N ARG A 257 8.26 18.88 5.29
CA ARG A 257 8.79 20.26 5.17
C ARG A 257 10.25 20.29 4.71
N ALA A 258 11.08 19.37 5.21
CA ALA A 258 12.49 19.27 4.83
C ALA A 258 12.66 18.74 3.39
N TYR A 259 11.78 17.85 2.95
CA TYR A 259 11.68 17.41 1.56
C TYR A 259 11.28 18.57 0.63
N ASP A 260 10.23 19.30 0.99
CA ASP A 260 9.70 20.45 0.24
C ASP A 260 10.73 21.59 0.11
N ALA A 261 11.62 21.76 1.09
CA ALA A 261 12.72 22.71 1.00
C ALA A 261 13.67 22.46 -0.20
N GLY A 262 13.66 21.26 -0.79
CA GLY A 262 14.41 20.92 -2.00
C GLY A 262 13.79 21.40 -3.32
N ARG A 263 12.50 21.76 -3.32
CA ARG A 263 11.70 22.10 -4.53
C ARG A 263 12.23 23.33 -5.28
N GLU A 264 12.82 24.29 -4.57
CA GLU A 264 13.22 25.59 -5.14
C GLU A 264 14.46 25.52 -6.06
N SER A 265 15.08 24.35 -6.20
CA SER A 265 16.35 24.19 -6.92
C SER A 265 16.26 23.67 -8.35
N ARG A 266 15.06 23.29 -8.85
CA ARG A 266 14.92 22.55 -10.13
C ARG A 266 13.78 23.08 -10.99
N SER A 267 14.10 23.70 -12.13
CA SER A 267 13.08 24.27 -13.03
C SER A 267 12.66 23.37 -14.20
N THR A 268 13.44 22.34 -14.56
CA THR A 268 13.11 21.43 -15.68
C THR A 268 13.68 20.04 -15.51
N ARG A 269 12.90 19.00 -15.89
CA ARG A 269 13.37 17.62 -15.98
C ARG A 269 14.17 17.42 -17.28
N SER A 270 15.24 16.64 -17.22
CA SER A 270 15.91 16.18 -18.45
C SER A 270 15.03 15.14 -19.15
N GLN A 271 15.24 14.95 -20.46
CA GLN A 271 14.59 13.87 -21.23
C GLN A 271 14.80 12.52 -20.54
N PHE A 272 16.03 12.28 -20.12
CA PHE A 272 16.42 11.10 -19.35
C PHE A 272 15.59 10.89 -18.08
N MET A 273 15.46 11.93 -17.26
CA MET A 273 14.69 11.84 -16.01
C MET A 273 13.21 11.56 -16.30
N ALA A 274 12.65 12.15 -17.36
CA ALA A 274 11.26 11.90 -17.76
C ALA A 274 11.06 10.42 -18.17
N GLU A 275 11.96 9.86 -18.97
CA GLU A 275 11.93 8.45 -19.39
C GLU A 275 12.13 7.49 -18.21
N TRP A 276 13.10 7.76 -17.35
CA TRP A 276 13.34 6.97 -16.13
C TRP A 276 12.11 6.96 -15.23
N ASN A 277 11.53 8.13 -15.01
CA ASN A 277 10.35 8.32 -14.18
C ASN A 277 9.14 7.58 -14.73
N TYR A 278 8.94 7.64 -16.06
CA TYR A 278 7.90 6.88 -16.76
C TYR A 278 8.07 5.37 -16.59
N ARG A 279 9.27 4.85 -16.84
CA ARG A 279 9.59 3.42 -16.70
C ARG A 279 9.40 2.94 -15.26
N ASN A 280 9.75 3.77 -14.28
CA ASN A 280 9.51 3.49 -12.87
C ASN A 280 8.03 3.45 -12.51
N LEU A 281 7.22 4.38 -13.04
CA LEU A 281 5.77 4.34 -12.89
C LEU A 281 5.19 3.05 -13.49
N CYS A 282 5.64 2.66 -14.69
CA CYS A 282 5.20 1.42 -15.33
C CYS A 282 5.54 0.19 -14.49
N MET A 283 6.79 0.07 -14.03
CA MET A 283 7.23 -1.00 -13.15
C MET A 283 6.40 -1.05 -11.86
N PHE A 284 6.17 0.12 -11.26
CA PHE A 284 5.38 0.21 -10.04
C PHE A 284 3.99 -0.37 -10.23
N PHE A 285 3.26 0.03 -11.28
CA PHE A 285 1.92 -0.46 -11.57
C PHE A 285 1.91 -1.94 -11.98
N ASP A 286 2.86 -2.38 -12.80
CA ASP A 286 2.92 -3.77 -13.23
C ASP A 286 3.16 -4.73 -12.06
N LEU A 287 3.96 -4.32 -11.08
CA LEU A 287 4.24 -5.10 -9.87
C LEU A 287 3.16 -4.93 -8.80
N ASN A 288 2.68 -3.71 -8.55
CA ASN A 288 1.86 -3.45 -7.37
C ASN A 288 0.37 -3.31 -7.69
N TYR A 289 -0.04 -2.98 -8.91
CA TYR A 289 -1.47 -2.71 -9.16
C TYR A 289 -2.26 -4.00 -9.41
N SER A 290 -3.09 -4.39 -8.45
CA SER A 290 -3.75 -5.71 -8.48
C SER A 290 -5.05 -5.78 -9.27
N LEU A 291 -5.61 -4.64 -9.67
CA LEU A 291 -6.88 -4.58 -10.40
C LEU A 291 -6.70 -4.53 -11.93
N LYS A 292 -5.46 -4.63 -12.42
CA LYS A 292 -5.15 -4.54 -13.86
C LYS A 292 -6.02 -5.43 -14.73
N THR A 293 -6.09 -6.73 -14.44
CA THR A 293 -6.84 -7.72 -15.23
C THR A 293 -8.36 -7.59 -15.10
N LYS A 294 -8.85 -7.08 -13.97
CA LYS A 294 -10.28 -6.94 -13.68
C LYS A 294 -10.89 -5.69 -14.33
N ARG A 295 -10.07 -4.66 -14.53
CA ARG A 295 -10.47 -3.38 -15.12
C ARG A 295 -10.23 -3.31 -16.63
N ASP A 296 -9.94 -4.46 -17.26
CA ASP A 296 -9.58 -4.55 -18.68
C ASP A 296 -8.49 -3.53 -19.09
N LEU A 297 -7.62 -3.12 -18.14
CA LEU A 297 -6.49 -2.20 -18.40
C LEU A 297 -5.43 -2.88 -19.28
N VAL A 298 -5.69 -4.10 -19.71
CA VAL A 298 -4.68 -5.02 -20.19
C VAL A 298 -5.36 -6.14 -20.98
N ASN A 299 -4.83 -6.45 -22.16
CA ASN A 299 -5.38 -7.50 -23.03
C ASN A 299 -5.19 -8.89 -22.38
N LYS A 300 -6.28 -9.66 -22.27
CA LYS A 300 -6.33 -10.96 -21.57
C LYS A 300 -5.60 -12.10 -22.33
N ASP A 301 -5.28 -11.92 -23.61
CA ASP A 301 -4.78 -12.98 -24.49
C ASP A 301 -3.24 -13.06 -24.61
N ASN A 302 -2.48 -12.15 -23.96
CA ASN A 302 -1.02 -12.18 -23.95
C ASN A 302 -0.47 -12.42 -22.54
N ILE A 303 0.60 -13.22 -22.46
CA ILE A 303 1.36 -13.45 -21.22
C ILE A 303 1.92 -12.10 -20.74
N GLY A 304 1.27 -11.54 -19.72
CA GLY A 304 1.72 -10.37 -18.97
C GLY A 304 1.38 -9.04 -19.62
N PRO A 305 0.10 -8.63 -19.64
CA PRO A 305 -0.25 -7.36 -20.23
C PRO A 305 0.25 -6.22 -19.32
N ARG A 306 0.94 -5.24 -19.91
CA ARG A 306 1.69 -4.18 -19.21
C ARG A 306 0.87 -2.91 -19.16
N ILE A 307 0.98 -2.15 -18.07
CA ILE A 307 0.29 -0.86 -17.89
C ILE A 307 0.67 0.16 -18.97
N ASN A 308 1.86 0.03 -19.56
CA ASN A 308 2.34 0.84 -20.68
C ASN A 308 1.35 0.86 -21.85
N ASP A 309 0.85 -0.31 -22.26
CA ASP A 309 -0.05 -0.43 -23.42
C ASP A 309 -1.35 0.35 -23.15
N SER A 310 -1.85 0.24 -21.93
CA SER A 310 -2.98 0.98 -21.39
C SER A 310 -2.78 2.49 -21.47
N ILE A 311 -1.62 2.96 -20.99
CA ILE A 311 -1.26 4.38 -20.93
C ILE A 311 -1.26 5.02 -22.32
N PHE A 312 -0.68 4.34 -23.32
CA PHE A 312 -0.62 4.85 -24.68
C PHE A 312 -1.96 4.76 -25.40
N ALA A 313 -2.70 3.65 -25.23
CA ALA A 313 -4.03 3.48 -25.82
C ALA A 313 -5.00 4.59 -25.39
N HIS A 314 -4.84 5.14 -24.19
CA HIS A 314 -5.69 6.20 -23.64
C HIS A 314 -5.07 7.61 -23.73
N GLY A 315 -3.96 7.77 -24.43
CA GLY A 315 -3.39 9.08 -24.75
C GLY A 315 -2.60 9.76 -23.62
N TYR A 316 -2.26 9.04 -22.55
CA TYR A 316 -1.48 9.59 -21.43
C TYR A 316 0.04 9.54 -21.66
N GLY A 317 0.51 8.67 -22.56
CA GLY A 317 1.94 8.40 -22.77
C GLY A 317 2.79 9.66 -23.03
N PHE A 318 2.36 10.54 -23.96
CA PHE A 318 3.11 11.77 -24.27
C PHE A 318 3.23 12.72 -23.07
N GLY A 319 2.16 12.85 -22.29
CA GLY A 319 2.17 13.69 -21.09
C GLY A 319 3.08 13.11 -20.01
N LEU A 320 3.00 11.80 -19.78
CA LEU A 320 3.81 11.09 -18.80
C LEU A 320 5.31 11.00 -19.17
N LEU A 321 5.67 11.20 -20.44
CA LEU A 321 7.04 11.30 -20.93
C LEU A 321 7.54 12.74 -21.11
N SER A 322 6.71 13.75 -20.83
CA SER A 322 7.07 15.15 -21.02
C SER A 322 8.25 15.55 -20.12
N THR A 323 9.14 16.42 -20.59
CA THR A 323 10.15 17.11 -19.78
C THR A 323 9.60 18.34 -19.06
N ASP A 324 8.51 18.92 -19.60
CA ASP A 324 7.70 19.91 -18.91
C ASP A 324 6.97 19.24 -17.76
N THR A 325 7.38 19.61 -16.54
CA THR A 325 6.85 19.08 -15.29
C THR A 325 5.36 19.35 -15.14
N ALA A 326 4.86 20.49 -15.61
CA ALA A 326 3.45 20.82 -15.46
C ALA A 326 2.55 19.95 -16.34
N VAL A 327 3.02 19.65 -17.56
CA VAL A 327 2.38 18.71 -18.48
C VAL A 327 2.36 17.30 -17.88
N TYR A 328 3.46 16.87 -17.27
CA TYR A 328 3.53 15.56 -16.63
C TYR A 328 2.63 15.41 -15.42
N ASP A 329 2.70 16.33 -14.46
CA ASP A 329 1.90 16.25 -13.24
C ASP A 329 0.40 16.28 -13.59
N THR A 330 0.04 17.04 -14.62
CA THR A 330 -1.33 17.02 -15.17
C THR A 330 -1.70 15.66 -15.77
N ALA A 331 -0.81 15.06 -16.56
CA ALA A 331 -1.04 13.75 -17.16
C ALA A 331 -1.12 12.64 -16.11
N LEU A 332 -0.27 12.69 -15.09
CA LEU A 332 -0.28 11.76 -13.97
C LEU A 332 -1.56 11.89 -13.15
N ALA A 333 -1.94 13.12 -12.77
CA ALA A 333 -3.19 13.35 -12.03
C ALA A 333 -4.41 12.80 -12.81
N LYS A 334 -4.49 13.03 -14.12
CA LYS A 334 -5.59 12.49 -14.94
C LYS A 334 -5.52 10.97 -15.11
N PHE A 335 -4.33 10.41 -15.33
CA PHE A 335 -4.15 8.97 -15.41
C PHE A 335 -4.64 8.29 -14.12
N LEU A 336 -4.25 8.80 -12.96
CA LEU A 336 -4.64 8.26 -11.66
C LEU A 336 -6.12 8.50 -11.34
N MET A 337 -6.59 9.74 -11.47
CA MET A 337 -7.91 10.14 -10.98
C MET A 337 -9.04 9.85 -11.97
N THR A 338 -8.75 9.88 -13.29
CA THR A 338 -9.77 9.69 -14.34
C THR A 338 -9.72 8.30 -14.95
N TYR A 339 -8.53 7.78 -15.25
CA TYR A 339 -8.40 6.50 -15.96
C TYR A 339 -8.36 5.31 -15.01
N ILE A 340 -7.55 5.36 -13.96
CA ILE A 340 -7.53 4.30 -12.95
C ILE A 340 -8.84 4.31 -12.14
N ASP A 341 -9.26 5.47 -11.61
CA ASP A 341 -10.59 5.72 -10.99
C ASP A 341 -11.14 4.55 -10.15
N ASP A 342 -10.35 4.06 -9.20
CA ASP A 342 -10.64 2.83 -8.43
C ASP A 342 -10.98 3.02 -6.94
N GLY A 343 -11.08 4.27 -6.49
CA GLY A 343 -11.44 4.62 -5.11
C GLY A 343 -10.28 4.54 -4.10
N HIS A 344 -9.26 3.74 -4.37
CA HIS A 344 -8.01 3.75 -3.58
C HIS A 344 -6.91 4.60 -4.24
N THR A 345 -7.05 4.87 -5.53
CA THR A 345 -6.09 5.65 -6.30
C THR A 345 -6.32 7.13 -6.13
N SER A 346 -5.27 7.83 -5.69
CA SER A 346 -5.29 9.27 -5.50
C SER A 346 -3.93 9.88 -5.84
N TYR A 347 -3.95 11.13 -6.31
CA TYR A 347 -2.76 11.95 -6.48
C TYR A 347 -2.66 12.97 -5.35
N SER A 348 -1.60 12.89 -4.56
CA SER A 348 -1.47 13.62 -3.30
C SER A 348 -0.65 14.90 -3.44
N GLU A 349 0.51 14.79 -4.09
CA GLU A 349 1.45 15.91 -4.21
C GLU A 349 2.22 15.86 -5.54
N PRO A 350 2.55 17.02 -6.11
CA PRO A 350 3.33 17.07 -7.34
C PRO A 350 4.80 16.80 -7.14
N SER A 351 5.45 16.49 -8.26
CA SER A 351 6.89 16.23 -8.30
C SER A 351 7.72 17.36 -7.68
N LEU A 352 8.94 17.06 -7.26
CA LEU A 352 9.89 18.01 -6.69
C LEU A 352 10.32 19.13 -7.65
N TYR A 353 10.00 18.99 -8.94
CA TYR A 353 10.32 19.98 -9.96
C TYR A 353 9.23 21.06 -10.07
N GLN A 354 8.16 20.97 -9.28
CA GLN A 354 7.16 22.03 -9.13
C GLN A 354 7.50 22.95 -7.96
N PRO A 355 7.30 24.27 -8.11
CA PRO A 355 7.44 25.20 -6.99
C PRO A 355 6.41 24.91 -5.91
N GLN A 356 6.72 25.23 -4.65
CA GLN A 356 5.80 25.04 -3.53
C GLN A 356 4.43 25.67 -3.76
N SER A 357 4.39 26.81 -4.46
CA SER A 357 3.14 27.51 -4.79
C SER A 357 2.19 26.68 -5.66
N ALA A 358 2.69 25.71 -6.44
CA ALA A 358 1.87 24.88 -7.32
C ALA A 358 1.19 23.70 -6.59
N VAL A 359 1.62 23.35 -5.38
CA VAL A 359 1.11 22.18 -4.64
C VAL A 359 -0.41 22.25 -4.46
N TYR A 360 -0.94 23.42 -4.11
CA TYR A 360 -2.38 23.61 -3.93
C TYR A 360 -3.15 23.45 -5.25
N ASP A 361 -2.65 24.06 -6.33
CA ASP A 361 -3.28 24.00 -7.65
C ASP A 361 -3.38 22.56 -8.16
N TYR A 362 -2.35 21.75 -7.91
CA TYR A 362 -2.33 20.34 -8.26
C TYR A 362 -3.28 19.47 -7.43
N LYS A 363 -3.47 19.78 -6.14
CA LYS A 363 -4.51 19.13 -5.33
C LYS A 363 -5.91 19.44 -5.87
N VAL A 364 -6.16 20.70 -6.26
CA VAL A 364 -7.42 21.10 -6.91
C VAL A 364 -7.58 20.42 -8.27
N LEU A 365 -6.52 20.30 -9.06
CA LEU A 365 -6.54 19.57 -10.33
C LEU A 365 -6.90 18.10 -10.15
N ALA A 366 -6.29 17.42 -9.17
CA ALA A 366 -6.60 16.03 -8.87
C ALA A 366 -8.08 15.83 -8.52
N TYR A 367 -8.61 16.67 -7.63
CA TYR A 367 -10.03 16.66 -7.28
C TYR A 367 -10.94 16.90 -8.51
N ARG A 368 -10.59 17.86 -9.37
CA ARG A 368 -11.34 18.14 -10.62
C ARG A 368 -11.18 17.04 -11.69
N SER A 369 -10.16 16.21 -11.57
CA SER A 369 -9.88 15.12 -12.49
C SER A 369 -10.52 13.80 -12.04
N SER A 370 -11.28 13.80 -10.93
CA SER A 370 -12.02 12.63 -10.46
C SER A 370 -12.89 12.08 -11.58
N GLY A 371 -12.71 10.79 -11.85
CA GLY A 371 -13.47 10.07 -12.85
C GLY A 371 -14.94 9.86 -12.47
N PRO A 372 -15.73 9.26 -13.38
CA PRO A 372 -17.16 9.07 -13.18
C PRO A 372 -17.51 8.28 -11.92
N ARG A 373 -16.67 7.33 -11.50
CA ARG A 373 -16.92 6.51 -10.31
C ARG A 373 -16.78 7.35 -9.05
N ASN A 374 -15.64 8.00 -8.84
CA ASN A 374 -15.44 8.85 -7.67
C ASN A 374 -16.49 9.97 -7.59
N ALA A 375 -16.81 10.62 -8.72
CA ALA A 375 -17.84 11.64 -8.76
C ALA A 375 -19.25 11.10 -8.43
N ALA A 376 -19.55 9.83 -8.74
CA ALA A 376 -20.80 9.19 -8.35
C ALA A 376 -20.84 8.88 -6.85
N LEU A 377 -19.72 8.38 -6.30
CA LEU A 377 -19.59 8.11 -4.86
C LEU A 377 -19.75 9.38 -4.03
N ASP A 378 -19.14 10.50 -4.43
CA ASP A 378 -19.29 11.78 -3.73
C ASP A 378 -20.77 12.22 -3.66
N ARG A 379 -21.51 12.11 -4.77
CA ARG A 379 -22.95 12.44 -4.80
C ARG A 379 -23.77 11.50 -3.91
N THR A 380 -23.44 10.20 -3.91
CA THR A 380 -24.11 9.23 -3.04
C THR A 380 -23.85 9.54 -1.57
N LEU A 381 -22.61 9.90 -1.20
CA LEU A 381 -22.28 10.31 0.16
C LEU A 381 -23.06 11.56 0.59
N ASP A 382 -23.12 12.58 -0.26
CA ASP A 382 -23.83 13.83 0.04
C ASP A 382 -25.33 13.57 0.30
N ASP A 383 -26.01 12.82 -0.58
CA ASP A 383 -27.44 12.47 -0.44
C ASP A 383 -27.70 11.63 0.82
N LEU A 384 -26.88 10.59 1.06
CA LEU A 384 -27.04 9.74 2.24
C LEU A 384 -26.78 10.50 3.54
N THR A 385 -25.79 11.38 3.57
CA THR A 385 -25.46 12.20 4.75
C THR A 385 -26.60 13.17 5.07
N GLU A 386 -27.21 13.79 4.06
CA GLU A 386 -28.37 14.65 4.24
C GLU A 386 -29.58 13.87 4.78
N ARG A 387 -29.92 12.72 4.16
CA ARG A 387 -31.04 11.87 4.62
C ARG A 387 -30.84 11.34 6.03
N ARG A 388 -29.61 10.93 6.37
CA ARG A 388 -29.26 10.46 7.72
C ARG A 388 -29.46 11.57 8.75
N LYS A 389 -29.05 12.80 8.43
CA LYS A 389 -29.26 13.97 9.28
C LYS A 389 -30.75 14.28 9.48
N ASP A 390 -31.55 14.22 8.42
CA ASP A 390 -33.01 14.43 8.48
C ASP A 390 -33.73 13.38 9.32
N ALA A 391 -33.23 12.14 9.32
CA ALA A 391 -33.72 11.05 10.17
C ALA A 391 -33.30 11.18 11.66
N GLY A 392 -32.60 12.25 12.04
CA GLY A 392 -32.07 12.47 13.39
C GLY A 392 -30.81 11.67 13.70
N GLY A 393 -30.13 11.14 12.68
CA GLY A 393 -28.82 10.51 12.80
C GLY A 393 -27.67 11.49 12.59
N GLY A 394 -26.44 10.97 12.70
CA GLY A 394 -25.18 11.69 12.47
C GLY A 394 -24.00 10.73 12.60
N GLU A 395 -22.82 11.13 12.15
CA GLU A 395 -21.60 10.34 12.37
C GLU A 395 -21.36 10.16 13.88
N GLY A 396 -20.94 8.95 14.28
CA GLY A 396 -20.56 8.64 15.64
C GLY A 396 -21.69 8.62 16.65
N VAL A 397 -22.87 8.27 16.17
CA VAL A 397 -24.10 8.23 16.96
C VAL A 397 -24.40 6.80 17.39
N PHE A 398 -24.73 6.63 18.67
CA PHE A 398 -25.37 5.42 19.20
C PHE A 398 -26.64 5.80 19.95
N TYR A 399 -27.75 5.10 19.66
CA TYR A 399 -29.00 5.27 20.39
C TYR A 399 -29.83 3.99 20.39
N VAL A 400 -30.78 3.93 21.32
CA VAL A 400 -31.82 2.91 21.35
C VAL A 400 -33.12 3.56 20.93
N LYS A 401 -33.69 3.08 19.81
CA LYS A 401 -35.02 3.46 19.35
C LYS A 401 -36.04 2.53 19.98
N ASP A 402 -36.93 3.11 20.79
CA ASP A 402 -38.00 2.38 21.47
C ASP A 402 -39.32 2.65 20.77
N GLU A 403 -39.74 1.74 19.89
CA GLU A 403 -41.08 1.79 19.29
C GLU A 403 -42.10 0.97 20.09
N ASN A 404 -41.70 -0.21 20.62
CA ASN A 404 -42.39 -1.15 21.52
C ASN A 404 -41.40 -2.30 21.86
N ASP A 405 -41.63 -3.11 22.92
CA ASP A 405 -40.69 -4.16 23.41
C ASP A 405 -40.11 -5.08 22.31
N ASP A 406 -40.93 -5.54 21.35
CA ASP A 406 -40.48 -6.43 20.25
C ASP A 406 -39.80 -5.69 19.08
N LYS A 407 -39.93 -4.36 19.02
CA LYS A 407 -39.37 -3.48 17.98
C LYS A 407 -38.24 -2.61 18.50
N LYS A 408 -37.85 -2.77 19.77
CA LYS A 408 -36.75 -2.05 20.36
C LYS A 408 -35.45 -2.41 19.66
N MET A 409 -34.78 -1.38 19.13
CA MET A 409 -33.57 -1.56 18.34
C MET A 409 -32.47 -0.60 18.79
N ALA A 410 -31.24 -1.07 18.79
CA ALA A 410 -30.06 -0.25 18.95
C ALA A 410 -29.50 0.10 17.58
N VAL A 411 -29.05 1.33 17.39
CA VAL A 411 -28.46 1.80 16.13
C VAL A 411 -27.06 2.32 16.44
N ILE A 412 -26.07 1.85 15.67
CA ILE A 412 -24.66 2.26 15.73
C ILE A 412 -24.31 2.86 14.38
N VAL A 413 -23.92 4.13 14.34
CA VAL A 413 -23.59 4.87 13.10
C VAL A 413 -22.16 5.39 13.16
N PHE A 414 -21.35 5.09 12.14
CA PHE A 414 -19.97 5.55 12.04
C PHE A 414 -19.44 5.43 10.59
N ASP A 415 -18.59 6.37 10.19
CA ASP A 415 -18.22 6.54 8.77
C ASP A 415 -16.78 6.11 8.44
N GLY A 416 -16.02 5.64 9.44
CA GLY A 416 -14.70 5.08 9.22
C GLY A 416 -14.20 4.12 10.31
N PHE A 417 -13.33 3.20 9.91
CA PHE A 417 -12.59 2.32 10.82
C PHE A 417 -11.28 2.99 11.22
N VAL A 418 -11.17 3.42 12.47
CA VAL A 418 -10.12 4.31 12.98
C VAL A 418 -9.52 3.77 14.27
N GLY A 419 -8.21 3.95 14.44
CA GLY A 419 -7.43 3.29 15.49
C GLY A 419 -6.40 4.18 16.18
N ALA A 420 -6.74 5.45 16.44
CA ALA A 420 -5.96 6.32 17.31
C ALA A 420 -6.27 6.03 18.79
N ASP A 421 -5.30 6.24 19.69
CA ASP A 421 -5.57 6.31 21.13
C ASP A 421 -5.98 7.74 21.47
N PRO A 422 -7.23 7.97 21.89
CA PRO A 422 -7.69 9.30 22.27
C PRO A 422 -7.23 9.69 23.70
N GLY A 423 -6.38 8.87 24.33
CA GLY A 423 -5.84 9.04 25.67
C GLY A 423 -6.51 8.09 26.67
N ALA A 424 -5.73 7.58 27.64
CA ALA A 424 -6.22 6.72 28.71
C ALA A 424 -7.04 7.50 29.75
N GLY A 425 -8.29 7.83 29.42
CA GLY A 425 -9.28 8.41 30.34
C GLY A 425 -10.58 7.59 30.37
N PRO A 426 -11.37 7.63 31.46
CA PRO A 426 -12.70 7.07 31.47
C PRO A 426 -13.60 7.88 30.54
N TRP A 427 -14.21 7.19 29.57
CA TRP A 427 -15.07 7.78 28.57
C TRP A 427 -16.55 7.70 28.98
N THR A 428 -17.33 8.69 28.55
CA THR A 428 -18.76 8.86 28.83
C THR A 428 -19.58 8.88 27.54
N GLU A 429 -20.91 8.84 27.63
CA GLU A 429 -21.79 8.92 26.44
C GLU A 429 -21.56 10.17 25.58
N THR A 430 -21.08 11.28 26.15
CA THR A 430 -20.74 12.50 25.39
C THR A 430 -19.50 12.36 24.53
N ASP A 431 -18.71 11.29 24.73
CA ASP A 431 -17.48 11.04 23.99
C ASP A 431 -17.69 10.14 22.75
N LEU A 432 -18.90 9.59 22.55
CA LEU A 432 -19.21 8.66 21.46
C LEU A 432 -18.88 9.21 20.06
N PRO A 433 -19.24 10.46 19.68
CA PRO A 433 -18.86 11.01 18.39
C PRO A 433 -17.34 11.06 18.19
N LYS A 434 -16.62 11.54 19.22
CA LYS A 434 -15.16 11.60 19.20
C LYS A 434 -14.54 10.20 19.09
N LEU A 435 -15.10 9.21 19.76
CA LEU A 435 -14.63 7.83 19.68
C LEU A 435 -14.89 7.20 18.32
N ALA A 436 -16.02 7.49 17.68
CA ALA A 436 -16.26 7.01 16.32
C ALA A 436 -15.24 7.59 15.31
N GLU A 437 -14.80 8.84 15.51
CA GLU A 437 -13.80 9.51 14.69
C GLU A 437 -12.34 9.10 15.01
N THR A 438 -12.08 8.56 16.21
CA THR A 438 -10.71 8.30 16.67
C THR A 438 -10.41 6.86 17.04
N ASN A 439 -11.36 6.09 17.56
CA ASN A 439 -11.15 4.74 18.08
C ASN A 439 -12.40 3.84 17.96
N THR A 440 -12.50 3.09 16.86
CA THR A 440 -13.64 2.23 16.58
C THR A 440 -13.85 1.15 17.64
N TYR A 441 -12.79 0.51 18.14
CA TYR A 441 -12.93 -0.52 19.17
C TYR A 441 -13.58 0.03 20.45
N GLN A 442 -13.13 1.19 20.94
CA GLN A 442 -13.72 1.81 22.14
C GLN A 442 -15.16 2.29 21.91
N PHE A 443 -15.44 2.82 20.72
CA PHE A 443 -16.81 3.17 20.32
C PHE A 443 -17.75 1.96 20.38
N PHE A 444 -17.36 0.84 19.75
CA PHE A 444 -18.13 -0.41 19.80
C PHE A 444 -18.26 -0.95 21.22
N LYS A 445 -17.20 -0.90 22.02
CA LYS A 445 -17.21 -1.34 23.43
C LYS A 445 -18.28 -0.61 24.24
N GLN A 446 -18.41 0.70 24.07
CA GLN A 446 -19.43 1.48 24.77
C GLN A 446 -20.83 1.25 24.24
N ALA A 447 -21.00 1.19 22.91
CA ALA A 447 -22.29 0.88 22.30
C ALA A 447 -22.82 -0.49 22.80
N PHE A 448 -21.97 -1.51 22.84
CA PHE A 448 -22.35 -2.84 23.32
C PHE A 448 -22.61 -2.90 24.84
N ALA A 449 -21.92 -2.08 25.64
CA ALA A 449 -22.26 -1.91 27.05
C ALA A 449 -23.67 -1.31 27.24
N GLY A 450 -24.05 -0.31 26.43
CA GLY A 450 -25.41 0.24 26.40
C GLY A 450 -26.45 -0.77 25.90
N ILE A 451 -26.12 -1.57 24.88
CA ILE A 451 -27.00 -2.64 24.38
C ILE A 451 -27.28 -3.67 25.49
N ALA A 452 -26.26 -4.06 26.27
CA ALA A 452 -26.38 -5.04 27.34
C ALA A 452 -27.42 -4.66 28.41
N THR A 453 -27.56 -3.36 28.70
CA THR A 453 -28.48 -2.85 29.74
C THR A 453 -29.84 -2.42 29.20
N SER A 454 -30.01 -2.38 27.87
CA SER A 454 -31.21 -1.82 27.21
C SER A 454 -32.35 -2.81 26.96
N GLY A 455 -32.10 -4.12 27.07
CA GLY A 455 -33.07 -5.18 26.71
C GLY A 455 -33.32 -5.34 25.19
N VAL A 456 -32.60 -4.61 24.34
CA VAL A 456 -32.72 -4.67 22.87
C VAL A 456 -32.43 -6.07 22.33
N LYS A 457 -33.21 -6.53 21.34
CA LYS A 457 -32.91 -7.76 20.57
C LYS A 457 -32.34 -7.48 19.18
N ASN A 458 -32.63 -6.31 18.60
CA ASN A 458 -32.24 -5.98 17.23
C ASN A 458 -31.17 -4.88 17.23
N VAL A 459 -30.03 -5.12 16.60
CA VAL A 459 -28.92 -4.17 16.51
C VAL A 459 -28.69 -3.82 15.04
N VAL A 460 -28.70 -2.54 14.73
CA VAL A 460 -28.39 -2.00 13.40
C VAL A 460 -27.02 -1.35 13.44
N ILE A 461 -26.19 -1.72 12.48
CA ILE A 461 -24.86 -1.16 12.26
C ILE A 461 -24.91 -0.46 10.90
N ASP A 462 -24.90 0.87 10.91
CA ASP A 462 -25.01 1.68 9.71
C ASP A 462 -23.61 1.95 9.12
N LEU A 463 -23.31 1.26 8.02
CA LEU A 463 -22.11 1.46 7.20
C LEU A 463 -22.42 2.19 5.89
N SER A 464 -23.62 2.76 5.72
CA SER A 464 -24.07 3.32 4.44
C SER A 464 -23.24 4.51 3.96
N CYS A 465 -22.61 5.27 4.87
CA CYS A 465 -21.63 6.31 4.54
C CYS A 465 -20.19 5.93 4.92
N ASN A 466 -19.90 4.65 5.18
CA ASN A 466 -18.59 4.21 5.66
C ASN A 466 -17.60 3.98 4.51
N GLY A 467 -16.60 4.86 4.38
CA GLY A 467 -15.58 4.80 3.32
C GLY A 467 -14.45 3.79 3.57
N GLY A 468 -14.47 3.09 4.71
CA GLY A 468 -13.46 2.12 5.11
C GLY A 468 -12.51 2.64 6.18
N GLY A 469 -11.23 2.28 6.10
CA GLY A 469 -10.23 2.61 7.11
C GLY A 469 -9.32 1.44 7.47
N ALA A 470 -8.98 1.31 8.75
CA ALA A 470 -8.01 0.34 9.23
C ALA A 470 -8.59 -1.08 9.35
N CYS A 471 -8.02 -2.05 8.63
CA CYS A 471 -8.51 -3.44 8.58
C CYS A 471 -8.59 -4.11 9.96
N ASN A 472 -7.63 -3.81 10.85
CA ASN A 472 -7.62 -4.34 12.21
C ASN A 472 -8.79 -3.79 13.05
N GLN A 473 -9.20 -2.54 12.85
CA GLN A 473 -10.34 -1.94 13.55
C GLN A 473 -11.66 -2.53 13.04
N ALA A 474 -11.76 -2.79 11.74
CA ALA A 474 -12.89 -3.54 11.18
C ALA A 474 -12.98 -4.96 11.75
N PHE A 475 -11.85 -5.67 11.84
CA PHE A 475 -11.78 -6.98 12.46
C PHE A 475 -12.21 -6.95 13.94
N LEU A 476 -11.71 -5.99 14.72
CA LEU A 476 -12.09 -5.83 16.12
C LEU A 476 -13.58 -5.52 16.30
N ALA A 477 -14.17 -4.71 15.42
CA ALA A 477 -15.59 -4.44 15.43
C ALA A 477 -16.40 -5.72 15.16
N LEU A 478 -15.98 -6.58 14.22
CA LEU A 478 -16.60 -7.89 13.96
C LEU A 478 -16.54 -8.83 15.17
N CYS A 479 -15.51 -8.73 16.02
CA CYS A 479 -15.41 -9.52 17.25
C CYS A 479 -16.49 -9.19 18.28
N PHE A 480 -17.22 -8.07 18.16
CA PHE A 480 -18.41 -7.80 18.97
C PHE A 480 -19.65 -8.55 18.49
N LEU A 481 -19.64 -9.02 17.23
CA LEU A 481 -20.73 -9.76 16.63
C LEU A 481 -20.50 -11.27 16.78
N GLU A 482 -19.31 -11.78 16.48
CA GLU A 482 -19.00 -13.22 16.51
C GLU A 482 -17.71 -13.50 17.28
N ASP A 483 -17.53 -14.73 17.76
CA ASP A 483 -16.30 -15.16 18.41
C ASP A 483 -15.13 -15.21 17.40
N PRO A 484 -13.95 -14.66 17.75
CA PRO A 484 -12.86 -14.46 16.79
C PRO A 484 -12.20 -15.76 16.31
N ASP A 485 -12.50 -16.90 16.93
CA ASP A 485 -12.11 -18.24 16.49
C ASP A 485 -13.01 -18.81 15.38
N LYS A 486 -14.17 -18.19 15.12
CA LYS A 486 -15.13 -18.64 14.09
C LYS A 486 -15.04 -17.89 12.76
N PHE A 487 -14.20 -16.87 12.67
CA PHE A 487 -13.98 -16.13 11.43
C PHE A 487 -12.51 -15.72 11.30
N TYR A 488 -12.13 -15.29 10.10
CA TYR A 488 -10.76 -14.92 9.76
C TYR A 488 -10.76 -13.72 8.82
N MET A 489 -9.60 -13.08 8.68
CA MET A 489 -9.32 -12.10 7.65
C MET A 489 -8.59 -12.79 6.52
N GLY A 490 -9.22 -12.85 5.34
CA GLY A 490 -8.62 -13.44 4.15
C GLY A 490 -7.85 -12.39 3.34
N GLN A 491 -6.70 -12.79 2.83
CA GLN A 491 -5.89 -11.97 1.94
C GLN A 491 -5.36 -12.83 0.78
N TRP A 492 -5.49 -12.32 -0.44
CA TRP A 492 -4.88 -12.86 -1.65
C TRP A 492 -3.82 -11.88 -2.17
N ASN A 493 -2.64 -12.40 -2.53
CA ASN A 493 -1.62 -11.63 -3.19
C ASN A 493 -1.53 -12.02 -4.67
N VAL A 494 -1.74 -11.06 -5.56
CA VAL A 494 -1.75 -11.34 -7.01
C VAL A 494 -0.35 -11.54 -7.61
N LEU A 495 0.71 -11.17 -6.88
CA LEU A 495 2.09 -11.28 -7.37
C LEU A 495 2.59 -12.73 -7.37
N ASP A 496 2.32 -13.50 -6.31
CA ASP A 496 2.72 -14.90 -6.18
C ASP A 496 1.53 -15.88 -6.08
N ASN A 497 0.31 -15.36 -6.17
CA ASN A 497 -0.94 -16.08 -5.94
C ASN A 497 -1.08 -16.71 -4.55
N SER A 498 -0.33 -16.25 -3.56
CA SER A 498 -0.47 -16.72 -2.18
C SER A 498 -1.78 -16.25 -1.57
N MET A 499 -2.34 -17.13 -0.74
CA MET A 499 -3.54 -16.88 0.04
C MET A 499 -3.21 -17.06 1.52
N THR A 500 -3.60 -16.08 2.33
CA THR A 500 -3.34 -16.05 3.77
C THR A 500 -4.66 -15.83 4.52
N LYS A 501 -4.82 -16.57 5.62
CA LYS A 501 -5.86 -16.35 6.61
C LYS A 501 -5.22 -15.81 7.88
N PHE A 502 -5.78 -14.75 8.43
CA PHE A 502 -5.37 -14.22 9.72
C PHE A 502 -6.52 -14.39 10.72
N THR A 503 -6.27 -15.00 11.86
CA THR A 503 -7.23 -15.12 12.98
C THR A 503 -6.75 -14.26 14.13
N ALA A 504 -7.64 -13.61 14.88
CA ALA A 504 -7.24 -12.85 16.06
C ALA A 504 -7.61 -13.58 17.35
N SER A 505 -6.91 -13.26 18.43
CA SER A 505 -7.43 -13.40 19.79
C SER A 505 -7.58 -12.02 20.43
N ILE A 506 -8.64 -11.81 21.21
CA ILE A 506 -8.82 -10.61 22.03
C ILE A 506 -8.56 -10.98 23.49
N ASN A 507 -7.49 -10.43 24.05
CA ASN A 507 -7.12 -10.61 25.45
C ASN A 507 -7.44 -9.34 26.25
N ASP A 508 -8.72 -9.04 26.46
CA ASP A 508 -9.17 -7.89 27.29
C ASP A 508 -9.93 -8.31 28.56
N GLY A 509 -10.09 -9.62 28.80
CA GLY A 509 -10.83 -10.16 29.93
C GLY A 509 -12.34 -9.89 29.90
N THR A 510 -12.86 -9.22 28.87
CA THR A 510 -14.27 -8.88 28.70
C THR A 510 -14.94 -9.83 27.70
N SER A 511 -15.00 -11.10 28.07
CA SER A 511 -15.90 -12.07 27.41
C SER A 511 -17.34 -11.56 27.52
N THR A 512 -17.91 -11.09 26.41
CA THR A 512 -19.29 -10.59 26.37
C THR A 512 -20.14 -11.51 25.49
N SER A 513 -20.81 -12.47 26.15
CA SER A 513 -21.75 -13.42 25.56
C SER A 513 -23.04 -12.79 25.02
N LEU A 514 -23.05 -11.49 24.73
CA LEU A 514 -24.23 -10.73 24.27
C LEU A 514 -24.70 -11.17 22.89
N LYS A 515 -23.83 -11.78 22.10
CA LYS A 515 -23.98 -12.07 20.66
C LYS A 515 -25.12 -13.02 20.31
N LYS A 516 -25.35 -14.05 21.14
CA LYS A 516 -26.25 -15.18 20.81
C LYS A 516 -27.74 -14.85 20.88
N ASP A 517 -28.10 -13.78 21.60
CA ASP A 517 -29.49 -13.36 21.81
C ASP A 517 -29.88 -12.13 20.98
N LYS A 518 -29.05 -11.75 19.99
CA LYS A 518 -29.26 -10.55 19.16
C LYS A 518 -29.39 -10.90 17.69
N ASN A 519 -30.18 -10.08 17.00
CA ASN A 519 -30.25 -10.02 15.54
C ASN A 519 -29.46 -8.81 15.07
N PHE A 520 -28.51 -8.99 14.17
CA PHE A 520 -27.71 -7.91 13.60
C PHE A 520 -28.16 -7.58 12.18
N PHE A 521 -28.27 -6.30 11.88
CA PHE A 521 -28.54 -5.76 10.55
C PHE A 521 -27.42 -4.79 10.19
N VAL A 522 -26.75 -5.02 9.07
CA VAL A 522 -25.67 -4.16 8.57
C VAL A 522 -26.21 -3.39 7.39
N LEU A 523 -26.31 -2.06 7.51
CA LEU A 523 -26.77 -1.21 6.42
C LEU A 523 -25.60 -0.87 5.51
N THR A 524 -25.76 -1.10 4.21
CA THR A 524 -24.73 -0.79 3.21
C THR A 524 -25.32 0.05 2.07
N SER A 525 -24.44 0.79 1.40
CA SER A 525 -24.73 1.51 0.16
C SER A 525 -23.58 1.34 -0.83
N GLU A 526 -23.75 1.86 -2.04
CA GLU A 526 -22.66 1.95 -3.03
C GLU A 526 -21.43 2.70 -2.52
N PHE A 527 -21.56 3.51 -1.45
CA PHE A 527 -20.45 4.20 -0.79
C PHE A 527 -19.70 3.34 0.24
N SER A 528 -20.31 2.26 0.75
CA SER A 528 -19.66 1.33 1.68
C SER A 528 -18.44 0.66 1.02
N PHE A 529 -17.24 1.18 1.27
CA PHE A 529 -16.05 0.86 0.46
C PHE A 529 -14.87 0.41 1.33
N SER A 530 -13.90 -0.30 0.77
CA SER A 530 -12.68 -0.74 1.46
C SER A 530 -13.01 -1.59 2.71
N CYS A 531 -12.59 -1.20 3.91
CA CYS A 531 -13.00 -1.89 5.14
C CYS A 531 -14.53 -1.85 5.39
N GLY A 532 -15.23 -0.83 4.89
CA GLY A 532 -16.70 -0.74 4.88
C GLY A 532 -17.35 -1.76 3.93
N ASN A 533 -16.60 -2.30 2.98
CA ASN A 533 -16.99 -3.43 2.13
C ASN A 533 -16.54 -4.78 2.74
N TYR A 534 -15.37 -4.84 3.39
CA TYR A 534 -14.88 -6.03 4.06
C TYR A 534 -15.78 -6.47 5.22
N PHE A 535 -16.25 -5.54 6.06
CA PHE A 535 -17.12 -5.86 7.19
C PHE A 535 -18.39 -6.64 6.77
N PRO A 536 -19.21 -6.16 5.82
CA PRO A 536 -20.37 -6.91 5.34
C PRO A 536 -20.00 -8.18 4.56
N ALA A 537 -18.78 -8.28 4.00
CA ALA A 537 -18.29 -9.51 3.38
C ALA A 537 -18.16 -10.63 4.41
N VAL A 538 -17.47 -10.38 5.53
CA VAL A 538 -17.32 -11.37 6.61
C VAL A 538 -18.68 -11.78 7.14
N CYS A 539 -19.57 -10.82 7.39
CA CYS A 539 -20.94 -11.11 7.85
C CYS A 539 -21.72 -12.01 6.88
N LYS A 540 -21.54 -11.84 5.56
CA LYS A 540 -22.27 -12.63 4.57
C LYS A 540 -21.67 -14.02 4.35
N TYR A 541 -20.35 -14.09 4.25
CA TYR A 541 -19.66 -15.28 3.75
C TYR A 541 -19.13 -16.19 4.86
N GLN A 542 -18.88 -15.65 6.07
CA GLN A 542 -18.31 -16.43 7.17
C GLN A 542 -19.28 -16.62 8.34
N PHE A 543 -20.18 -15.66 8.61
CA PHE A 543 -21.12 -15.83 9.73
C PHE A 543 -22.24 -16.79 9.33
N HIS A 544 -22.24 -17.97 9.93
CA HIS A 544 -23.23 -19.01 9.66
C HIS A 544 -24.53 -18.72 10.43
N LYS A 545 -25.69 -18.99 9.81
CA LYS A 545 -27.00 -18.80 10.45
C LYS A 545 -27.18 -19.62 11.73
N ASP A 546 -26.41 -20.71 11.87
CA ASP A 546 -26.43 -21.57 13.05
C ASP A 546 -25.59 -21.00 14.21
N SER A 547 -24.74 -19.98 13.96
CA SER A 547 -23.93 -19.32 14.98
C SER A 547 -24.51 -17.96 15.39
N ILE A 548 -25.00 -17.17 14.43
CA ILE A 548 -25.57 -15.85 14.66
C ILE A 548 -26.49 -15.40 13.51
N PHE A 549 -27.51 -14.60 13.80
CA PHE A 549 -28.32 -13.95 12.77
C PHE A 549 -27.73 -12.59 12.41
N VAL A 550 -27.09 -12.50 11.23
CA VAL A 550 -26.66 -11.24 10.60
C VAL A 550 -27.28 -11.11 9.21
N ARG A 551 -27.73 -9.90 8.86
CA ARG A 551 -28.29 -9.58 7.54
C ARG A 551 -27.71 -8.28 7.01
N ASN A 552 -27.23 -8.31 5.77
CA ASN A 552 -26.88 -7.10 5.03
C ASN A 552 -28.14 -6.52 4.38
N VAL A 553 -28.39 -5.23 4.57
CA VAL A 553 -29.61 -4.54 4.12
C VAL A 553 -29.22 -3.23 3.42
N GLY A 554 -29.92 -2.83 2.37
CA GLY A 554 -29.64 -1.59 1.64
C GLY A 554 -29.28 -1.87 0.19
N ARG A 555 -28.18 -1.30 -0.29
CA ARG A 555 -27.66 -1.53 -1.65
C ARG A 555 -26.32 -2.25 -1.58
N GLN A 556 -25.94 -2.90 -2.68
CA GLN A 556 -24.63 -3.55 -2.81
C GLN A 556 -23.51 -2.56 -2.43
N SER A 557 -22.54 -3.01 -1.64
CA SER A 557 -21.42 -2.19 -1.23
C SER A 557 -20.54 -1.75 -2.42
N GLY A 558 -19.78 -0.67 -2.27
CA GLY A 558 -18.95 -0.08 -3.32
C GLY A 558 -17.69 -0.86 -3.72
N GLY A 559 -17.41 -1.96 -3.01
CA GLY A 559 -16.26 -2.81 -3.26
C GLY A 559 -14.97 -2.30 -2.63
N GLY A 560 -13.85 -2.46 -3.34
CA GLY A 560 -12.52 -2.10 -2.82
C GLY A 560 -11.95 -3.21 -1.96
N ALA A 561 -11.41 -4.24 -2.62
CA ALA A 561 -10.74 -5.35 -1.93
C ALA A 561 -9.26 -5.08 -1.73
N ALA A 562 -8.62 -4.32 -2.63
CA ALA A 562 -7.19 -4.08 -2.57
C ALA A 562 -6.79 -3.25 -1.36
N ASN A 563 -5.69 -3.61 -0.70
CA ASN A 563 -5.05 -2.73 0.25
C ASN A 563 -4.46 -1.51 -0.49
N VAL A 564 -4.27 -0.41 0.23
CA VAL A 564 -3.69 0.81 -0.34
C VAL A 564 -2.17 0.75 -0.21
N LYS A 565 -1.46 1.04 -1.31
CA LYS A 565 -0.02 1.34 -1.29
C LYS A 565 0.17 2.81 -1.61
N SER A 566 0.87 3.49 -0.71
CA SER A 566 1.40 4.82 -1.01
C SER A 566 2.70 4.67 -1.78
N ALA A 567 2.92 5.57 -2.73
CA ALA A 567 4.01 5.47 -3.66
C ALA A 567 4.48 6.86 -4.07
N GLN A 568 5.64 6.86 -4.70
CA GLN A 568 6.16 8.05 -5.33
C GLN A 568 6.81 7.73 -6.66
N THR A 569 6.79 8.70 -7.55
CA THR A 569 7.51 8.67 -8.82
C THR A 569 8.98 9.00 -8.56
N ALA A 570 9.87 8.66 -9.50
CA ALA A 570 11.30 8.96 -9.38
C ALA A 570 11.62 10.45 -9.25
N ASP A 571 10.74 11.31 -9.78
CA ASP A 571 10.84 12.76 -9.61
C ASP A 571 10.08 13.31 -8.39
N GLY A 572 9.51 12.43 -7.57
CA GLY A 572 8.98 12.76 -6.25
C GLY A 572 7.50 13.09 -6.16
N ALA A 573 6.72 12.88 -7.22
CA ALA A 573 5.26 13.05 -7.14
C ALA A 573 4.67 11.94 -6.28
N LEU A 574 3.77 12.28 -5.36
CA LEU A 574 3.20 11.35 -4.39
C LEU A 574 1.81 10.93 -4.80
N PHE A 575 1.54 9.63 -4.71
CA PHE A 575 0.24 9.06 -5.03
C PHE A 575 -0.04 7.81 -4.19
N LYS A 576 -1.30 7.37 -4.19
CA LYS A 576 -1.73 6.11 -3.60
C LYS A 576 -2.43 5.28 -4.66
N THR A 577 -2.43 3.96 -4.53
CA THR A 577 -3.17 3.06 -5.42
C THR A 577 -3.53 1.73 -4.75
N SER A 578 -4.45 0.99 -5.35
CA SER A 578 -4.71 -0.41 -5.03
C SER A 578 -3.46 -1.26 -5.23
N CYS A 579 -2.99 -1.93 -4.18
CA CYS A 579 -1.75 -2.67 -4.19
C CYS A 579 -1.94 -4.18 -4.45
N ALA A 580 -0.84 -4.94 -4.44
CA ALA A 580 -0.80 -6.35 -4.85
C ALA A 580 -1.62 -7.28 -3.94
N THR A 581 -1.97 -6.82 -2.74
CA THR A 581 -2.72 -7.60 -1.76
C THR A 581 -4.17 -7.16 -1.75
N GLN A 582 -5.08 -8.13 -1.78
CA GLN A 582 -6.53 -7.93 -1.75
C GLN A 582 -7.14 -8.69 -0.58
N MET A 583 -7.95 -8.02 0.21
CA MET A 583 -8.88 -8.61 1.14
C MET A 583 -9.84 -9.54 0.38
N CYS A 584 -10.08 -10.72 0.90
CA CYS A 584 -10.88 -11.72 0.22
C CYS A 584 -11.57 -12.66 1.19
N GLU A 585 -12.54 -13.38 0.63
CA GLU A 585 -13.21 -14.47 1.31
C GLU A 585 -12.80 -15.81 0.68
N PHE A 586 -13.02 -16.91 1.40
CA PHE A 586 -12.82 -18.24 0.85
C PHE A 586 -14.12 -19.04 0.90
N ASP A 587 -14.41 -19.76 -0.18
CA ASP A 587 -15.50 -20.73 -0.16
C ASP A 587 -15.14 -21.96 0.70
N ALA A 588 -16.09 -22.88 0.86
CA ALA A 588 -15.90 -24.10 1.65
C ALA A 588 -14.77 -25.01 1.11
N ASN A 589 -14.37 -24.85 -0.15
CA ASN A 589 -13.28 -25.58 -0.79
C ASN A 589 -11.93 -24.83 -0.69
N GLY A 590 -11.91 -23.64 -0.08
CA GLY A 590 -10.72 -22.79 0.02
C GLY A 590 -10.44 -21.96 -1.23
N ASN A 591 -11.39 -21.86 -2.18
CA ASN A 591 -11.22 -21.03 -3.37
C ASN A 591 -11.42 -19.55 -3.03
N TYR A 592 -10.65 -18.71 -3.69
CA TYR A 592 -10.74 -17.25 -3.60
C TYR A 592 -12.11 -16.73 -4.05
N ILE A 593 -12.75 -15.93 -3.20
CA ILE A 593 -13.93 -15.13 -3.51
C ILE A 593 -13.49 -13.66 -3.53
N CYS A 594 -13.65 -13.03 -4.69
CA CYS A 594 -13.39 -11.61 -4.87
C CYS A 594 -14.52 -10.78 -4.27
N ILE A 595 -14.16 -9.79 -3.45
CA ILE A 595 -15.11 -8.81 -2.90
C ILE A 595 -14.91 -7.40 -3.48
N ASP A 596 -14.09 -7.26 -4.53
CA ASP A 596 -13.69 -5.96 -5.10
C ASP A 596 -14.83 -5.23 -5.82
N ALA A 597 -15.81 -6.00 -6.34
CA ALA A 597 -16.99 -5.46 -7.00
C ALA A 597 -18.11 -5.05 -6.03
N GLY A 598 -17.93 -5.28 -4.73
CA GLY A 598 -18.98 -5.12 -3.73
C GLY A 598 -19.59 -6.44 -3.28
N VAL A 599 -20.23 -6.37 -2.12
CA VAL A 599 -20.93 -7.47 -1.46
C VAL A 599 -22.42 -7.24 -1.66
N PRO A 600 -23.16 -8.20 -2.25
CA PRO A 600 -24.59 -8.07 -2.41
C PRO A 600 -25.29 -8.18 -1.06
N VAL A 601 -26.37 -7.43 -0.91
CA VAL A 601 -27.22 -7.45 0.29
C VAL A 601 -28.10 -8.70 0.34
N ASP A 602 -28.65 -8.98 1.52
CA ASP A 602 -29.67 -10.02 1.69
C ASP A 602 -31.08 -9.45 1.47
N TYR A 603 -31.27 -8.17 1.77
CA TYR A 603 -32.49 -7.42 1.51
C TYR A 603 -32.18 -6.09 0.86
N GLU A 604 -32.64 -5.92 -0.38
CA GLU A 604 -32.47 -4.68 -1.11
C GLU A 604 -33.52 -3.65 -0.72
N ILE A 605 -33.05 -2.47 -0.30
CA ILE A 605 -33.87 -1.27 -0.03
C ILE A 605 -33.13 -0.05 -0.56
N GLU A 606 -33.89 0.94 -1.04
CA GLU A 606 -33.34 2.19 -1.59
C GLU A 606 -32.88 3.19 -0.53
#